data_AF-A0A925PUP2-F1
#
_entry.id   AF-A0A925PUP2-F1
#
_cell.length_a   1.000
_cell.length_b   1.000
_cell.length_c   1.000
_cell.angle_alpha   90.00
_cell.angle_beta   90.00
_cell.angle_gamma   90.00
#
_symmetry.space_group_name_H-M   'P 1'
#
loop_
_entity.id
_entity.type
_entity.pdbx_description
1 polymer ?
#
loop_
_entity_poly.entity_id
_entity_poly.type
_entity_poly.pdbx_seq_one_letter_code
_entity_poly.pdbx_strand_id
1 'polypeptide(L)'
;MNSPLLKSFAAAGLALALGACASITGGQTRATSYELEAIHAGLTQDEVRRIAGTPSNYTSSPRTGQTEWSYSFTDEWGYQSEFTVDFDASGIVAEALADRTH
;
A
#
# COMPACT_ATOMS: atom_id res chain seq x y z
N MET A 1 52.47 45.88 29.57
CA MET A 1 51.98 44.55 30.00
C MET A 1 50.71 44.30 29.23
N ASN A 2 50.84 43.52 28.17
CA ASN A 2 49.84 43.35 27.13
C ASN A 2 49.43 41.88 27.18
N SER A 3 48.16 41.57 27.37
CA SER A 3 47.52 40.42 26.72
C SER A 3 46.00 40.50 26.87
N PRO A 4 45.27 40.56 25.73
CA PRO A 4 43.83 40.69 25.67
C PRO A 4 43.11 39.34 25.80
N LEU A 5 42.03 39.39 26.59
CA LEU A 5 40.80 38.62 26.53
C LEU A 5 40.68 37.59 25.38
N LEU A 6 40.76 36.34 25.85
CA LEU A 6 40.31 35.08 25.28
C LEU A 6 39.09 35.23 24.34
N LYS A 7 39.34 35.22 23.03
CA LYS A 7 38.30 35.20 22.00
C LYS A 7 37.89 33.75 21.71
N SER A 8 36.61 33.53 21.98
CA SER A 8 35.76 32.38 21.70
C SER A 8 36.13 31.62 20.41
N PHE A 9 36.60 30.38 20.58
CA PHE A 9 36.53 29.34 19.55
C PHE A 9 35.69 28.20 20.10
N ALA A 10 34.42 28.17 19.70
CA ALA A 10 33.57 26.98 19.79
C ALA A 10 32.80 26.87 18.47
N ALA A 11 33.54 26.49 17.44
CA ALA A 11 32.97 25.92 16.23
C ALA A 11 32.88 24.40 16.45
N ALA A 12 31.67 23.86 16.61
CA ALA A 12 31.36 22.45 16.36
C ALA A 12 29.86 22.23 16.55
N GLY A 13 29.15 21.86 15.47
CA GLY A 13 27.79 21.32 15.60
C GLY A 13 26.81 21.73 14.51
N LEU A 14 27.20 21.70 13.23
CA LEU A 14 26.23 21.80 12.13
C LEU A 14 26.56 20.78 11.03
N ALA A 15 26.34 19.49 11.32
CA ALA A 15 26.57 18.40 10.37
C ALA A 15 25.52 17.28 10.50
N LEU A 16 24.23 17.63 10.51
CA LEU A 16 23.11 16.67 10.40
C LEU A 16 22.02 17.26 9.49
N ALA A 17 22.26 17.37 8.18
CA ALA A 17 21.26 17.87 7.25
C ALA A 17 21.36 17.25 5.84
N LEU A 18 21.70 15.97 5.70
CA LEU A 18 21.68 15.28 4.40
C LEU A 18 21.30 13.80 4.59
N GLY A 19 20.01 13.51 4.77
CA GLY A 19 19.55 12.12 4.90
C GLY A 19 18.04 11.87 4.90
N ALA A 20 17.21 12.83 4.46
CA ALA A 20 15.76 12.73 4.59
C ALA A 20 14.97 12.65 3.26
N CYS A 21 15.62 12.42 2.11
CA CYS A 21 14.93 12.40 0.81
C CYS A 21 14.59 11.00 0.26
N ALA A 22 14.71 9.92 1.04
CA ALA A 22 14.40 8.57 0.55
C ALA A 22 13.03 8.02 1.00
N SER A 23 12.28 8.72 1.85
CA SER A 23 11.08 8.14 2.50
C SER A 23 9.74 8.56 1.89
N ILE A 24 9.72 9.30 0.78
CA ILE A 24 8.48 9.95 0.28
C ILE A 24 7.75 9.18 -0.84
N THR A 25 8.29 8.08 -1.38
CA THR A 25 7.64 7.40 -2.53
C THR A 25 7.30 5.94 -2.23
N GLY A 26 6.63 5.69 -1.10
CA GLY A 26 6.19 4.35 -0.71
C GLY A 26 4.83 4.29 -0.05
N GLY A 27 4.03 5.37 -0.10
CA GLY A 27 2.62 5.27 0.24
C GLY A 27 1.93 4.43 -0.82
N GLN A 28 1.72 3.14 -0.53
CA GLN A 28 0.85 2.27 -1.32
C GLN A 28 -0.48 3.01 -1.44
N THR A 29 -0.73 3.62 -2.60
CA THR A 29 -1.99 4.32 -2.82
C THR A 29 -3.05 3.23 -2.88
N ARG A 30 -3.98 3.27 -1.92
CA ARG A 30 -5.13 2.37 -1.89
C ARG A 30 -5.81 2.46 -3.25
N ALA A 31 -6.06 1.32 -3.88
CA ALA A 31 -6.73 1.26 -5.16
C ALA A 31 -8.05 2.03 -5.12
N THR A 32 -8.28 2.83 -6.14
CA THR A 32 -9.56 3.50 -6.39
C THR A 32 -10.60 2.50 -6.88
N SER A 33 -11.89 2.83 -6.78
CA SER A 33 -12.96 2.00 -7.35
C SER A 33 -12.73 1.71 -8.84
N TYR A 34 -12.29 2.72 -9.59
CA TYR A 34 -11.99 2.60 -11.02
C TYR A 34 -10.84 1.62 -11.33
N GLU A 35 -9.78 1.61 -10.51
CA GLU A 35 -8.69 0.64 -10.68
C GLU A 35 -9.15 -0.78 -10.36
N LEU A 36 -10.01 -0.96 -9.36
CA LEU A 36 -10.55 -2.26 -8.97
C LEU A 36 -11.46 -2.87 -10.05
N GLU A 37 -12.18 -2.05 -10.80
CA GLU A 37 -13.00 -2.50 -11.95
C GLU A 37 -12.19 -3.15 -13.08
N ALA A 38 -10.87 -2.93 -13.13
CA ALA A 38 -9.99 -3.60 -14.09
C ALA A 38 -9.72 -5.08 -13.73
N ILE A 39 -10.06 -5.52 -12.52
CA ILE A 39 -9.87 -6.90 -12.08
C ILE A 39 -11.02 -7.76 -12.57
N HIS A 40 -10.70 -8.79 -13.35
CA HIS A 40 -11.66 -9.76 -13.86
C HIS A 40 -11.10 -11.18 -13.83
N ALA A 41 -11.96 -12.16 -14.09
CA ALA A 41 -11.56 -13.57 -14.16
C ALA A 41 -10.42 -13.78 -15.16
N GLY A 42 -9.49 -14.67 -14.81
CA GLY A 42 -8.32 -15.02 -15.63
C GLY A 42 -7.03 -14.27 -15.29
N LEU A 43 -7.09 -13.21 -14.46
CA LEU A 43 -5.87 -12.53 -14.00
C LEU A 43 -5.11 -13.35 -12.95
N THR A 44 -3.81 -13.21 -12.91
CA THR A 44 -2.94 -13.79 -11.88
C THR A 44 -2.91 -12.94 -10.62
N GLN A 45 -2.54 -13.55 -9.48
CA GLN A 45 -2.25 -12.82 -8.24
C GLN A 45 -1.29 -11.63 -8.42
N ASP A 46 -0.27 -11.79 -9.26
CA ASP A 46 0.69 -10.71 -9.51
C ASP A 46 0.11 -9.58 -10.36
N GLU A 47 -0.78 -9.88 -11.31
CA GLU A 47 -1.52 -8.87 -12.06
C GLU A 47 -2.45 -8.07 -11.15
N VAL A 48 -3.23 -8.76 -10.32
CA VAL A 48 -4.10 -8.11 -9.33
C VAL A 48 -3.30 -7.23 -8.39
N ARG A 49 -2.14 -7.69 -7.91
CA ARG A 49 -1.27 -6.89 -7.03
C ARG A 49 -0.66 -5.67 -7.71
N ARG A 50 -0.41 -5.71 -9.02
CA ARG A 50 0.03 -4.54 -9.79
C ARG A 50 -1.08 -3.50 -9.97
N ILE A 51 -2.33 -3.95 -10.05
CA ILE A 51 -3.50 -3.09 -10.21
C ILE A 51 -3.87 -2.47 -8.86
N ALA A 52 -4.14 -3.31 -7.85
CA ALA A 52 -4.77 -2.88 -6.62
C ALA A 52 -3.80 -2.75 -5.42
N GLY A 53 -2.54 -3.16 -5.59
CA GLY A 53 -1.57 -3.18 -4.51
C GLY A 53 -1.86 -4.28 -3.49
N THR A 54 -1.43 -4.04 -2.24
CA THR A 54 -1.59 -4.99 -1.14
C THR A 54 -3.07 -5.03 -0.69
N PRO A 55 -3.67 -6.22 -0.56
CA PRO A 55 -5.04 -6.33 -0.07
C PRO A 55 -5.16 -5.92 1.40
N SER A 56 -6.34 -5.45 1.78
CA SER A 56 -6.65 -5.10 3.17
C SER A 56 -6.71 -6.36 4.05
N ASN A 57 -7.30 -7.43 3.53
CA ASN A 57 -7.36 -8.74 4.16
C ASN A 57 -7.03 -9.83 3.15
N TYR A 58 -6.48 -10.95 3.61
CA TYR A 58 -6.32 -12.14 2.79
C TYR A 58 -6.59 -13.40 3.61
N THR A 59 -7.27 -14.36 2.99
CA THR A 59 -7.54 -15.67 3.56
C THR A 59 -7.13 -16.74 2.55
N SER A 60 -6.57 -17.85 3.02
CA SER A 60 -6.31 -19.03 2.19
C SER A 60 -6.95 -20.27 2.80
N SER A 61 -7.48 -21.14 1.95
CA SER A 61 -8.10 -22.40 2.32
C SER A 61 -7.16 -23.56 2.01
N PRO A 62 -6.53 -24.21 3.02
CA PRO A 62 -5.64 -25.35 2.77
C PRO A 62 -6.34 -26.54 2.12
N ARG A 63 -7.67 -26.64 2.27
CA ARG A 63 -8.47 -27.75 1.73
C ARG A 63 -8.70 -27.62 0.22
N THR A 64 -8.94 -26.39 -0.26
CA THR A 64 -9.28 -26.14 -1.68
C THR A 64 -8.11 -25.53 -2.46
N GLY A 65 -7.09 -25.00 -1.77
CA GLY A 65 -6.02 -24.21 -2.38
C GLY A 65 -6.46 -22.81 -2.80
N GLN A 66 -7.73 -22.45 -2.59
CA GLN A 66 -8.26 -21.14 -2.95
C GLN A 66 -7.73 -20.06 -2.00
N THR A 67 -7.61 -18.86 -2.54
CA THR A 67 -7.21 -17.67 -1.80
C THR A 67 -8.23 -16.57 -2.07
N GLU A 68 -8.64 -15.86 -1.04
CA GLU A 68 -9.55 -14.72 -1.12
C GLU A 68 -8.79 -13.47 -0.67
N TRP A 69 -8.81 -12.42 -1.47
CA TRP A 69 -8.27 -11.10 -1.11
C TRP A 69 -9.39 -10.08 -1.06
N SER A 70 -9.38 -9.23 -0.04
CA SER A 70 -10.37 -8.17 0.13
C SER A 70 -9.69 -6.81 0.14
N TYR A 71 -10.24 -5.87 -0.62
CA TYR A 71 -9.80 -4.49 -0.73
C TYR A 71 -10.93 -3.60 -0.25
N SER A 72 -10.76 -2.99 0.91
CA SER A 72 -11.71 -1.97 1.30
C SER A 72 -11.51 -0.75 0.37
N PHE A 73 -12.56 -0.05 -0.01
CA PHE A 73 -12.50 1.24 -0.72
C PHE A 73 -13.66 2.16 -0.31
N THR A 74 -13.68 3.38 -0.81
CA THR A 74 -14.83 4.29 -0.67
C THR A 74 -15.44 4.45 -2.06
N ASP A 75 -16.73 4.14 -2.19
CA ASP A 75 -17.44 4.22 -3.47
C ASP A 75 -17.68 5.69 -3.89
N GLU A 76 -18.19 5.89 -5.10
CA GLU A 76 -18.47 7.22 -5.66
C GLU A 76 -19.50 8.02 -4.86
N TRP A 77 -20.27 7.36 -4.01
CA TRP A 77 -21.29 7.95 -3.14
C TRP A 77 -20.75 8.22 -1.73
N GLY A 78 -19.48 7.92 -1.46
CA GLY A 78 -18.84 8.12 -0.17
C GLY A 78 -19.07 7.00 0.84
N TYR A 79 -19.66 5.86 0.44
CA TYR A 79 -19.85 4.72 1.34
C TYR A 79 -18.60 3.85 1.39
N GLN A 80 -18.30 3.34 2.58
CA GLN A 80 -17.30 2.29 2.73
C GLN A 80 -17.82 1.01 2.05
N SER A 81 -16.99 0.46 1.18
CA SER A 81 -17.29 -0.76 0.44
C SER A 81 -16.08 -1.68 0.45
N GLU A 82 -16.28 -2.93 0.06
CA GLU A 82 -15.24 -3.94 -0.06
C GLU A 82 -15.28 -4.58 -1.45
N PHE A 83 -14.10 -4.80 -2.03
CA PHE A 83 -13.92 -5.51 -3.28
C PHE A 83 -13.19 -6.81 -3.00
N THR A 84 -13.83 -7.93 -3.27
CA THR A 84 -13.31 -9.26 -3.00
C THR A 84 -12.85 -9.92 -4.30
N VAL A 85 -11.71 -10.58 -4.25
CA VAL A 85 -11.10 -11.32 -5.35
C VAL A 85 -10.81 -12.74 -4.91
N ASP A 86 -11.49 -13.69 -5.53
CA ASP A 86 -11.30 -15.11 -5.29
C ASP A 86 -10.37 -15.70 -6.34
N PHE A 87 -9.29 -16.30 -5.87
CA PHE A 87 -8.33 -17.04 -6.67
C PHE A 87 -8.56 -18.54 -6.54
N ASP A 88 -8.50 -19.24 -7.67
CA ASP A 88 -8.46 -20.70 -7.69
C ASP A 88 -7.13 -21.26 -7.14
N ALA A 89 -7.01 -22.59 -7.12
CA ALA A 89 -5.81 -23.27 -6.64
C ALA A 89 -4.54 -22.99 -7.47
N SER A 90 -4.69 -22.44 -8.68
CA SER A 90 -3.59 -22.04 -9.56
C SER A 90 -3.17 -20.58 -9.34
N GLY A 91 -3.85 -19.85 -8.46
CA GLY A 91 -3.61 -18.42 -8.22
C GLY A 91 -4.19 -17.52 -9.33
N ILE A 92 -5.22 -18.00 -10.04
CA ILE A 92 -5.93 -17.25 -11.08
C ILE A 92 -7.27 -16.79 -10.55
N VAL A 93 -7.67 -15.54 -10.84
CA VAL A 93 -8.96 -14.98 -10.46
C VAL A 93 -10.08 -15.84 -11.07
N ALA A 94 -10.86 -16.45 -10.19
CA ALA A 94 -12.09 -17.15 -10.52
C ALA A 94 -13.28 -16.19 -10.48
N GLU A 95 -13.32 -15.30 -9.48
CA GLU A 95 -14.41 -14.34 -9.27
C GLU A 95 -13.86 -13.04 -8.66
N ALA A 96 -14.50 -11.92 -9.01
CA ALA A 96 -14.23 -10.62 -8.41
C ALA A 96 -15.55 -9.85 -8.26
N LEU A 97 -15.82 -9.31 -7.08
CA LEU A 97 -17.09 -8.64 -6.78
C LEU A 97 -16.91 -7.47 -5.80
N ALA A 98 -17.74 -6.44 -5.96
CA ALA A 98 -17.84 -5.33 -5.01
C ALA A 98 -19.11 -5.48 -4.17
N ASP A 99 -18.98 -5.34 -2.86
CA ASP A 99 -20.10 -5.29 -1.92
C ASP A 99 -20.03 -4.04 -1.04
N ARG A 100 -21.19 -3.49 -0.68
CA ARG A 100 -21.26 -2.34 0.22
C ARG A 100 -21.33 -2.84 1.66
N THR A 101 -20.41 -2.40 2.50
CA THR A 101 -20.41 -2.78 3.92
C THR A 101 -21.47 -1.95 4.66
N HIS A 102 -22.44 -2.63 5.28
CA HIS A 102 -23.55 -2.03 6.04
C HIS A 102 -23.18 -1.67 7.49
#